data_AF-A0A2T2UYE9-F1
#
_entry.id   AF-A0A2T2UYE9-F1
#
_cell.length_a   1.000
_cell.length_b   1.000
_cell.length_c   1.000
_cell.angle_alpha   90.00
_cell.angle_beta   90.00
_cell.angle_gamma   90.00
#
_symmetry.space_group_name_H-M   'P 1'
#
loop_
_entity.id
_entity.type
_entity.pdbx_description
1 polymer ?
#
loop_
_entity_poly.entity_id
_entity_poly.type
_entity_poly.pdbx_seq_one_letter_code
_entity_poly.pdbx_strand_id
1 'polypeptide(L)'
;MKDFFDRQDEARRSTVRLVALYALAVVGLVAALYVAVVLFAGGAAWWEPGLLLAVAGGTALVVGGGSAFKLAQLRGGGSVVAEQLGGRPLERSEAATVGEQRLLNVVEEMAIAAGVPVPSVYILPEPDAINAFAAGHTLDDAVIGVTEGAVERLDRAELQGVVAHEFSHILHGDMRINLRLIGLLHGIVLIGLIGRLMMFGGGRRRVGGGSGGRGRAAALAMGLAIFVIGSIGVLCGRMIQSAISRQREFLADASAVQFTRHPEGLAGALKKIGGLEEGAASGNDGAGDANSGTGSRVSTAEAQEASHLFFSYPLSGKFFASLFSTHPPLEERVRRLDPDFEGDRVAAAEAPAAEVSPRGGPAASLHGGGGASEGGGASEKEGRKESAEATRASAEGGVRADADRVTESAGTLDAEHVRHGHDVLEALPPALRRAAHEPLGAVALVYGLLLDPDPAMRESQLATLRPRLEHGVFEETRRLFSHLEGLERRARLPLVDVAAPALRELSGQQAAHFLANVQRLVEADSQLTLFEYALRTIVRRRVQHALR
;
A
#
# COMPACT_ATOMS: atom_id res chain seq x y z
N MET A 1 12.75 -14.93 -22.33
CA MET A 1 12.37 -15.09 -20.91
C MET A 1 13.67 -15.34 -20.15
N LYS A 2 14.04 -14.49 -19.18
CA LYS A 2 15.30 -14.67 -18.42
C LYS A 2 15.19 -15.90 -17.52
N ASP A 3 16.23 -16.72 -17.47
CA ASP A 3 16.28 -17.93 -16.63
C ASP A 3 16.36 -17.55 -15.13
N PHE A 4 16.03 -18.48 -14.23
CA PHE A 4 16.11 -18.29 -12.78
C PHE A 4 17.52 -17.86 -12.34
N PHE A 5 18.56 -18.45 -12.94
CA PHE A 5 19.96 -18.09 -12.68
C PHE A 5 20.29 -16.66 -13.12
N ASP A 6 19.75 -16.21 -14.27
CA ASP A 6 19.92 -14.83 -14.73
C ASP A 6 19.35 -13.82 -13.72
N ARG A 7 18.21 -14.15 -13.10
CA ARG A 7 17.57 -13.32 -12.07
C ARG A 7 18.37 -13.30 -10.77
N GLN A 8 18.96 -14.43 -10.36
CA GLN A 8 19.86 -14.47 -9.21
C GLN A 8 21.12 -13.63 -9.45
N ASP A 9 21.69 -13.68 -10.65
CA ASP A 9 22.88 -12.92 -11.01
C ASP A 9 22.60 -11.43 -11.17
N GLU A 10 21.41 -11.04 -11.64
CA GLU A 10 20.96 -9.64 -11.61
C GLU A 10 20.80 -9.11 -10.17
N ALA A 11 20.20 -9.89 -9.27
CA ALA A 11 20.05 -9.52 -7.86
C ALA A 11 21.41 -9.42 -7.13
N ARG A 12 22.35 -10.31 -7.44
CA ARG A 12 23.73 -10.24 -6.91
C ARG A 12 24.47 -9.03 -7.46
N ARG A 13 24.39 -8.77 -8.77
CA ARG A 13 25.05 -7.61 -9.41
C ARG A 13 24.51 -6.28 -8.89
N SER A 14 23.21 -6.15 -8.66
CA SER A 14 22.63 -4.93 -8.08
C SER A 14 23.08 -4.72 -6.64
N THR A 15 23.11 -5.79 -5.83
CA THR A 15 23.61 -5.74 -4.44
C THR A 15 25.10 -5.37 -4.39
N VAL A 16 25.93 -5.97 -5.24
CA VAL A 16 27.36 -5.67 -5.33
C VAL A 16 27.59 -4.22 -5.76
N ARG A 17 26.85 -3.71 -6.76
CA ARG A 17 26.93 -2.31 -7.17
C ARG A 17 26.54 -1.36 -6.03
N LEU A 18 25.47 -1.67 -5.29
CA LEU A 18 25.02 -0.87 -4.15
C LEU A 18 26.09 -0.82 -3.04
N VAL A 19 26.67 -1.97 -2.70
CA VAL A 19 27.76 -2.04 -1.70
C VAL A 19 29.00 -1.27 -2.18
N ALA A 20 29.35 -1.38 -3.46
CA ALA A 20 30.47 -0.64 -4.04
C ALA A 20 30.23 0.89 -4.02
N LEU A 21 29.03 1.34 -4.39
CA LEU A 21 28.66 2.75 -4.34
C LEU A 21 28.63 3.29 -2.91
N TYR A 22 28.14 2.50 -1.95
CA TYR A 22 28.18 2.85 -0.53
C TYR A 22 29.63 2.97 -0.03
N ALA A 23 30.49 1.99 -0.34
CA ALA A 23 31.90 2.05 0.03
C ALA A 23 32.60 3.27 -0.57
N LEU A 24 32.33 3.59 -1.84
CA LEU A 24 32.84 4.79 -2.50
C LEU A 24 32.36 6.07 -1.82
N ALA A 25 31.08 6.14 -1.43
CA ALA A 25 30.53 7.27 -0.70
C ALA A 25 31.19 7.47 0.67
N VAL A 26 31.46 6.38 1.40
CA VAL A 26 32.17 6.43 2.70
C VAL A 26 33.63 6.86 2.49
N VAL A 27 34.33 6.37 1.47
CA VAL A 27 35.70 6.80 1.15
C VAL A 27 35.73 8.29 0.80
N GLY A 28 34.81 8.76 -0.04
CA GLY A 28 34.68 10.18 -0.38
C GLY A 28 34.38 11.04 0.85
N LEU A 29 33.54 10.55 1.76
CA LEU A 29 33.22 11.21 3.02
C LEU A 29 34.45 11.34 3.93
N VAL A 30 35.23 10.26 4.08
CA VAL A 30 36.50 10.26 4.84
C VAL A 30 37.49 11.26 4.24
N ALA A 31 37.65 11.27 2.92
CA ALA A 31 38.54 12.20 2.24
C ALA A 31 38.12 13.67 2.45
N ALA A 32 36.83 13.97 2.32
CA ALA A 32 36.29 15.32 2.54
C ALA A 32 36.46 15.78 4.00
N LEU A 33 36.19 14.89 4.97
CA LEU A 33 36.42 15.18 6.39
C LEU A 33 37.91 15.39 6.69
N TYR A 34 38.80 14.59 6.11
CA TYR A 34 40.24 14.75 6.28
C TYR A 34 40.71 16.12 5.79
N VAL A 35 40.29 16.52 4.57
CA VAL A 35 40.61 17.85 4.02
C VAL A 35 40.09 18.96 4.92
N ALA A 36 38.86 18.85 5.43
CA ALA A 36 38.31 19.83 6.37
C ALA A 36 39.17 19.93 7.64
N VAL A 37 39.53 18.79 8.26
CA VAL A 37 40.36 18.81 9.47
C VAL A 37 41.74 19.43 9.21
N VAL A 38 42.40 19.11 8.09
CA VAL A 38 43.70 19.71 7.72
C VAL A 38 43.60 21.23 7.57
N LEU A 39 42.55 21.72 6.87
CA LEU A 39 42.32 23.15 6.65
C LEU A 39 42.11 23.91 7.98
N PHE A 40 41.34 23.34 8.91
CA PHE A 40 41.06 23.98 10.19
C PHE A 40 42.18 23.82 11.23
N ALA A 41 42.97 22.75 11.15
CA ALA A 41 44.13 22.54 12.01
C ALA A 41 45.33 23.42 11.62
N GLY A 42 45.30 24.06 10.45
CA GLY A 42 46.41 24.86 9.93
C GLY A 42 47.64 24.02 9.57
N GLY A 43 47.42 22.75 9.18
CA GLY A 43 48.50 21.81 8.89
C GLY A 43 49.41 22.31 7.77
N ALA A 44 50.73 22.25 7.99
CA ALA A 44 51.73 22.63 6.98
C ALA A 44 51.88 21.57 5.87
N ALA A 45 51.46 20.33 6.14
CA ALA A 45 51.50 19.21 5.21
C ALA A 45 50.08 18.72 4.89
N TRP A 46 49.79 18.57 3.60
CA TRP A 46 48.53 17.99 3.11
C TRP A 46 48.45 16.48 3.28
N TRP A 47 49.55 15.84 3.69
CA TRP A 47 49.66 14.40 3.85
C TRP A 47 50.23 14.04 5.22
N GLU A 48 49.35 13.64 6.12
CA GLU A 48 49.66 13.18 7.47
C GLU A 48 48.97 11.83 7.71
N PRO A 49 49.68 10.70 7.56
CA PRO A 49 49.09 9.36 7.66
C PRO A 49 48.39 9.09 8.99
N GLY A 50 48.94 9.60 10.11
CA GLY A 50 48.35 9.44 11.43
C GLY A 50 47.00 10.15 11.55
N LEU A 51 46.89 11.38 11.03
CA LEU A 51 45.63 12.13 11.02
C LEU A 51 44.60 11.46 10.08
N LEU A 52 45.03 10.99 8.91
CA LEU A 52 44.16 10.27 7.99
C LEU A 52 43.58 9.00 8.64
N LEU A 53 44.42 8.21 9.31
CA LEU A 53 43.97 7.00 10.03
C LEU A 53 43.02 7.33 11.17
N ALA A 54 43.26 8.42 11.92
CA ALA A 54 42.37 8.87 12.97
C ALA A 54 41.00 9.31 12.44
N VAL A 55 40.97 10.12 11.37
CA VAL A 55 39.73 10.57 10.73
C VAL A 55 38.98 9.41 10.09
N ALA A 56 39.69 8.51 9.39
CA ALA A 56 39.11 7.32 8.78
C ALA A 56 38.51 6.39 9.84
N GLY A 57 39.25 6.10 10.92
CA GLY A 57 38.78 5.27 12.02
C GLY A 57 37.59 5.88 12.76
N GLY A 58 37.62 7.18 13.05
CA GLY A 58 36.51 7.88 13.69
C GLY A 58 35.24 7.90 12.80
N THR A 59 35.41 8.19 11.51
CA THR A 59 34.30 8.17 10.55
C THR A 59 33.72 6.76 10.40
N ALA A 60 34.56 5.73 10.27
CA ALA A 60 34.13 4.35 10.18
C ALA A 60 33.37 3.89 11.44
N LEU A 61 33.80 4.33 12.63
CA LEU A 61 33.11 4.04 13.88
C LEU A 61 31.73 4.71 13.94
N VAL A 62 31.62 5.99 13.57
CA VAL A 62 30.34 6.72 13.57
C VAL A 62 29.39 6.17 12.50
N VAL A 63 29.86 6.02 11.26
CA VAL A 63 29.04 5.53 10.15
C VAL A 63 28.68 4.07 10.35
N GLY A 64 29.65 3.21 10.67
CA GLY A 64 29.43 1.79 10.91
C GLY A 64 28.57 1.54 12.15
N GLY A 65 28.87 2.23 13.26
CA GLY A 65 28.10 2.15 14.50
C GLY A 65 26.67 2.65 14.35
N GLY A 66 26.48 3.81 13.71
CA GLY A 66 25.15 4.35 13.41
C GLY A 66 24.34 3.44 12.48
N SER A 67 24.98 2.89 11.45
CA SER A 67 24.32 1.94 10.53
C SER A 67 23.94 0.64 11.23
N ALA A 68 24.83 0.09 12.04
CA ALA A 68 24.58 -1.13 12.81
C ALA A 68 23.48 -0.91 13.85
N PHE A 69 23.48 0.24 14.54
CA PHE A 69 22.43 0.63 15.48
C PHE A 69 21.07 0.73 14.78
N LYS A 70 20.98 1.44 13.65
CA LYS A 70 19.72 1.58 12.93
C LYS A 70 19.24 0.26 12.35
N LEU A 71 20.15 -0.57 11.81
CA LEU A 71 19.81 -1.89 11.32
C LEU A 71 19.30 -2.80 12.43
N ALA A 72 19.90 -2.74 13.63
CA ALA A 72 19.44 -3.47 14.81
C ALA A 72 18.05 -2.98 15.26
N GLN A 73 17.81 -1.67 15.26
CA GLN A 73 16.51 -1.09 15.57
C GLN A 73 15.43 -1.54 14.59
N LEU A 74 15.75 -1.60 13.29
CA LEU A 74 14.82 -2.02 12.24
C LEU A 74 14.59 -3.54 12.20
N ARG A 75 15.23 -4.35 13.05
CA ARG A 75 14.99 -5.81 13.11
C ARG A 75 13.60 -6.18 13.59
N GLY A 76 12.90 -5.28 14.29
CA GLY A 76 11.56 -5.52 14.79
C GLY A 76 10.46 -5.53 13.71
N GLY A 77 10.81 -5.36 12.44
CA GLY A 77 9.88 -5.51 11.31
C GLY A 77 9.23 -4.21 10.86
N GLY A 78 8.16 -4.33 10.07
CA GLY A 78 7.44 -3.20 9.49
C GLY A 78 6.76 -2.30 10.53
N SER A 79 6.20 -2.88 11.59
CA SER A 79 5.51 -2.16 12.66
C SER A 79 6.38 -1.10 13.32
N VAL A 80 7.65 -1.45 13.60
CA VAL A 80 8.64 -0.51 14.17
C VAL A 80 8.86 0.71 13.28
N VAL A 81 8.79 0.55 11.95
CA VAL A 81 8.90 1.67 11.02
C VAL A 81 7.64 2.53 11.05
N ALA A 82 6.46 1.91 11.00
CA ALA A 82 5.20 2.63 11.04
C ALA A 82 5.04 3.44 12.35
N GLU A 83 5.34 2.83 13.49
CA GLU A 83 5.27 3.48 14.81
C GLU A 83 6.31 4.60 14.94
N GLN A 84 7.52 4.44 14.41
CA GLN A 84 8.54 5.50 14.37
C GLN A 84 8.12 6.71 13.54
N LEU A 85 7.21 6.51 12.58
CA LEU A 85 6.63 7.57 11.77
C LEU A 85 5.39 8.20 12.44
N GLY A 86 5.03 7.73 13.65
CA GLY A 86 3.85 8.18 14.38
C GLY A 86 2.56 7.50 13.93
N GLY A 87 2.67 6.39 13.19
CA GLY A 87 1.52 5.64 12.71
C GLY A 87 0.73 4.99 13.85
N ARG A 88 -0.60 5.10 13.81
CA ARG A 88 -1.52 4.38 14.67
C ARG A 88 -1.97 3.09 13.97
N PRO A 89 -1.91 1.90 14.61
CA PRO A 89 -2.46 0.68 14.04
C PRO A 89 -3.97 0.83 13.83
N LEU A 90 -4.47 0.32 12.71
CA LEU A 90 -5.88 0.34 12.35
C LEU A 90 -6.44 -1.07 12.41
N GLU A 91 -7.25 -1.34 13.44
CA GLU A 91 -8.01 -2.57 13.58
C GLU A 91 -9.41 -2.42 13.00
N ARG A 92 -9.98 -3.52 12.48
CA ARG A 92 -11.32 -3.50 11.88
C ARG A 92 -12.43 -3.18 12.88
N SER A 93 -12.26 -3.56 14.15
CA SER A 93 -13.17 -3.22 15.26
C SER A 93 -13.13 -1.74 15.64
N GLU A 94 -12.00 -1.06 15.37
CA GLU A 94 -11.74 0.32 15.80
C GLU A 94 -11.90 1.34 14.67
N ALA A 95 -12.19 0.89 13.44
CA ALA A 95 -12.40 1.75 12.29
C ALA A 95 -13.64 2.64 12.48
N ALA A 96 -13.39 3.89 12.85
CA ALA A 96 -14.39 4.87 13.25
C ALA A 96 -14.98 5.63 12.06
N THR A 97 -14.22 5.76 10.96
CA THR A 97 -14.67 6.50 9.77
C THR A 97 -14.90 5.60 8.56
N VAL A 98 -15.72 6.08 7.61
CA VAL A 98 -15.93 5.41 6.32
C VAL A 98 -14.63 5.28 5.54
N GLY A 99 -13.73 6.27 5.63
CA GLY A 99 -12.42 6.25 4.98
C GLY A 99 -11.53 5.13 5.51
N GLU A 100 -11.50 4.93 6.83
CA GLU A 100 -10.74 3.87 7.48
C GLU A 100 -11.26 2.47 7.10
N GLN A 101 -12.58 2.29 7.12
CA GLN A 101 -13.20 1.04 6.69
C GLN A 101 -12.92 0.75 5.22
N ARG A 102 -13.01 1.78 4.37
CA ARG A 102 -12.66 1.70 2.95
C ARG A 102 -11.20 1.29 2.76
N LEU A 103 -10.26 1.86 3.52
CA LEU A 103 -8.85 1.48 3.47
C LEU A 103 -8.65 0.00 3.82
N LEU A 104 -9.25 -0.48 4.91
CA LEU A 104 -9.14 -1.89 5.31
C LEU A 104 -9.68 -2.83 4.22
N ASN A 105 -10.83 -2.49 3.61
CA ASN A 105 -11.39 -3.27 2.52
C ASN A 105 -10.48 -3.27 1.28
N VAL A 106 -9.92 -2.12 0.92
CA VAL A 106 -8.97 -2.00 -0.20
C VAL A 106 -7.71 -2.83 0.05
N VAL A 107 -7.14 -2.79 1.27
CA VAL A 107 -5.97 -3.60 1.62
C VAL A 107 -6.30 -5.09 1.55
N GLU A 108 -7.47 -5.50 2.01
CA GLU A 108 -7.94 -6.89 1.94
C GLU A 108 -8.09 -7.36 0.48
N GLU A 109 -8.73 -6.55 -0.36
CA GLU A 109 -8.87 -6.82 -1.80
C GLU A 109 -7.52 -6.99 -2.48
N MET A 110 -6.55 -6.13 -2.15
CA MET A 110 -5.20 -6.22 -2.71
C MET A 110 -4.42 -7.43 -2.20
N ALA A 111 -4.62 -7.84 -0.95
CA ALA A 111 -4.04 -9.08 -0.43
C ALA A 111 -4.60 -10.33 -1.14
N ILE A 112 -5.91 -10.34 -1.42
CA ILE A 112 -6.56 -11.39 -2.20
C ILE A 112 -5.99 -11.42 -3.63
N ALA A 113 -5.93 -10.26 -4.30
CA ALA A 113 -5.44 -10.11 -5.67
C ALA A 113 -3.97 -10.50 -5.82
N ALA A 114 -3.10 -10.02 -4.92
CA ALA A 114 -1.67 -10.31 -4.91
C ALA A 114 -1.35 -11.72 -4.37
N GLY A 115 -2.31 -12.37 -3.70
CA GLY A 115 -2.11 -13.71 -3.18
C GLY A 115 -1.17 -13.78 -1.97
N VAL A 116 -1.13 -12.72 -1.15
CA VAL A 116 -0.34 -12.62 0.09
C VAL A 116 -1.24 -12.58 1.34
N PRO A 117 -0.71 -12.78 2.57
CA PRO A 117 -1.46 -12.49 3.81
C PRO A 117 -1.86 -10.99 3.86
N VAL A 118 -2.91 -10.65 4.61
CA VAL A 118 -3.28 -9.24 4.81
C VAL A 118 -2.25 -8.60 5.75
N PRO A 119 -1.51 -7.57 5.31
CA PRO A 119 -0.56 -6.88 6.16
C PRO A 119 -1.28 -6.01 7.20
N SER A 120 -0.62 -5.73 8.32
CA SER A 120 -1.16 -4.77 9.30
C SER A 120 -1.23 -3.37 8.70
N VAL A 121 -2.32 -2.67 8.95
CA VAL A 121 -2.57 -1.33 8.40
C VAL A 121 -2.30 -0.27 9.47
N TYR A 122 -1.60 0.79 9.10
CA TYR A 122 -1.33 1.93 9.97
C TYR A 122 -1.78 3.23 9.32
N ILE A 123 -2.34 4.12 10.12
CA ILE A 123 -2.69 5.48 9.71
C ILE A 123 -1.66 6.45 10.24
N LEU A 124 -1.10 7.28 9.36
CA LEU A 124 -0.13 8.31 9.74
C LEU A 124 -0.83 9.67 9.90
N PRO A 125 -0.55 10.43 10.97
CA PRO A 125 -1.17 11.72 11.28
C PRO A 125 -0.60 12.84 10.41
N GLU A 126 -0.71 12.68 9.09
CA GLU A 126 -0.26 13.63 8.07
C GLU A 126 -1.47 14.01 7.20
N PRO A 127 -2.35 14.91 7.67
CA PRO A 127 -3.58 15.26 6.97
C PRO A 127 -3.30 15.97 5.65
N ASP A 128 -2.18 16.68 5.50
CA ASP A 128 -1.86 17.45 4.29
C ASP A 128 -1.15 16.64 3.20
N ALA A 129 -0.65 15.44 3.53
CA ALA A 129 0.08 14.60 2.59
C ALA A 129 -0.78 13.48 2.02
N ILE A 130 -0.68 13.21 0.72
CA ILE A 130 -1.21 12.00 0.09
C ILE A 130 -0.06 11.03 -0.07
N ASN A 131 0.03 10.00 0.79
CA ASN A 131 1.09 9.01 0.70
C ASN A 131 0.71 7.63 1.26
N ALA A 132 1.44 6.62 0.82
CA ALA A 132 1.43 5.28 1.37
C ALA A 132 2.84 4.67 1.34
N PHE A 133 3.09 3.63 2.14
CA PHE A 133 4.31 2.84 2.05
C PHE A 133 4.10 1.41 2.54
N ALA A 134 4.90 0.49 2.02
CA ALA A 134 5.09 -0.84 2.56
C ALA A 134 6.43 -1.00 3.33
N ALA A 135 6.40 -1.64 4.50
CA ALA A 135 7.61 -1.97 5.26
C ALA A 135 7.55 -3.37 5.88
N GLY A 136 8.69 -4.06 5.93
CA GLY A 136 8.81 -5.41 6.48
C GLY A 136 10.05 -6.14 5.95
N HIS A 137 10.53 -7.17 6.64
CA HIS A 137 11.61 -8.04 6.16
C HIS A 137 11.09 -9.23 5.35
N THR A 138 9.87 -9.63 5.63
CA THR A 138 9.15 -10.80 5.12
C THR A 138 7.67 -10.42 4.87
N LEU A 139 6.87 -11.38 4.41
CA LEU A 139 5.42 -11.18 4.27
C LEU A 139 4.70 -11.16 5.62
N ASP A 140 5.25 -11.85 6.62
CA ASP A 140 4.61 -12.06 7.93
C ASP A 140 4.72 -10.82 8.84
N ASP A 141 5.75 -9.99 8.63
CA ASP A 141 5.97 -8.72 9.34
C ASP A 141 5.72 -7.48 8.44
N ALA A 142 5.01 -7.69 7.33
CA ALA A 142 4.66 -6.64 6.39
C ALA A 142 3.58 -5.71 6.97
N VAL A 143 3.78 -4.41 6.78
CA VAL A 143 2.80 -3.38 7.14
C VAL A 143 2.56 -2.45 5.95
N ILE A 144 1.34 -1.93 5.87
CA ILE A 144 0.95 -0.85 4.96
C ILE A 144 0.63 0.37 5.81
N GLY A 145 1.43 1.43 5.64
CA GLY A 145 1.15 2.74 6.22
C GLY A 145 0.49 3.64 5.20
N VAL A 146 -0.60 4.31 5.56
CA VAL A 146 -1.29 5.30 4.70
C VAL A 146 -1.53 6.57 5.48
N THR A 147 -1.30 7.73 4.87
CA THR A 147 -1.54 9.03 5.53
C THR A 147 -3.04 9.35 5.63
N GLU A 148 -3.44 10.07 6.66
CA GLU A 148 -4.81 10.63 6.78
C GLU A 148 -5.23 11.37 5.51
N GLY A 149 -4.34 12.19 4.96
CA GLY A 149 -4.61 12.93 3.73
C GLY A 149 -4.86 12.05 2.50
N ALA A 150 -4.26 10.86 2.41
CA ALA A 150 -4.56 9.90 1.34
C ALA A 150 -5.93 9.24 1.55
N VAL A 151 -6.26 8.88 2.79
CA VAL A 151 -7.56 8.27 3.13
C VAL A 151 -8.72 9.23 2.86
N GLU A 152 -8.52 10.54 3.07
CA GLU A 152 -9.56 11.55 2.89
C GLU A 152 -9.70 12.06 1.45
N ARG A 153 -8.58 12.28 0.74
CA ARG A 153 -8.58 12.94 -0.58
C ARG A 153 -8.64 11.98 -1.76
N LEU A 154 -8.17 10.74 -1.60
CA LEU A 154 -8.26 9.76 -2.67
C LEU A 154 -9.67 9.16 -2.67
N ASP A 155 -10.22 9.00 -3.87
CA ASP A 155 -11.38 8.16 -4.05
C ASP A 155 -11.00 6.68 -3.87
N ARG A 156 -11.99 5.80 -4.01
CA ARG A 156 -11.78 4.37 -3.78
C ARG A 156 -10.85 3.74 -4.83
N ALA A 157 -11.01 4.08 -6.10
CA ALA A 157 -10.23 3.52 -7.20
C ALA A 157 -8.77 4.01 -7.11
N GLU A 158 -8.58 5.28 -6.76
CA GLU A 158 -7.28 5.87 -6.54
C GLU A 158 -6.55 5.28 -5.33
N LEU A 159 -7.24 5.15 -4.19
CA LEU A 159 -6.69 4.51 -3.01
C LEU A 159 -6.31 3.06 -3.31
N GLN A 160 -7.15 2.34 -4.08
CA GLN A 160 -6.86 0.99 -4.53
C GLN A 160 -5.63 0.92 -5.44
N GLY A 161 -5.47 1.87 -6.36
CA GLY A 161 -4.27 1.97 -7.21
C GLY A 161 -2.99 2.16 -6.39
N VAL A 162 -3.00 3.10 -5.44
CA VAL A 162 -1.85 3.37 -4.56
C VAL A 162 -1.52 2.17 -3.67
N VAL A 163 -2.53 1.57 -3.03
CA VAL A 163 -2.31 0.38 -2.19
C VAL A 163 -1.83 -0.80 -3.04
N ALA A 164 -2.36 -1.01 -4.24
CA ALA A 164 -1.90 -2.05 -5.16
C ALA A 164 -0.43 -1.90 -5.55
N HIS A 165 0.03 -0.67 -5.74
CA HIS A 165 1.44 -0.36 -5.99
C HIS A 165 2.31 -0.79 -4.80
N GLU A 166 1.89 -0.46 -3.57
CA GLU A 166 2.59 -0.91 -2.35
C GLU A 166 2.59 -2.44 -2.18
N PHE A 167 1.50 -3.12 -2.54
CA PHE A 167 1.45 -4.59 -2.55
C PHE A 167 2.44 -5.21 -3.54
N SER A 168 2.76 -4.53 -4.65
CA SER A 168 3.81 -5.00 -5.55
C SER A 168 5.17 -5.01 -4.86
N HIS A 169 5.47 -3.98 -4.05
CA HIS A 169 6.70 -3.95 -3.26
C HIS A 169 6.75 -5.03 -2.17
N ILE A 170 5.59 -5.40 -1.61
CA ILE A 170 5.48 -6.55 -0.70
C ILE A 170 5.82 -7.85 -1.44
N LEU A 171 5.12 -8.12 -2.55
CA LEU A 171 5.23 -9.37 -3.30
C LEU A 171 6.64 -9.60 -3.89
N HIS A 172 7.29 -8.53 -4.35
CA HIS A 172 8.63 -8.59 -4.96
C HIS A 172 9.79 -8.43 -3.95
N GLY A 173 9.48 -8.24 -2.67
CA GLY A 173 10.47 -8.18 -1.58
C GLY A 173 11.29 -6.90 -1.53
N ASP A 174 10.77 -5.81 -2.11
CA ASP A 174 11.40 -4.49 -2.19
C ASP A 174 11.60 -3.90 -0.80
N MET A 175 10.64 -4.14 0.10
CA MET A 175 10.65 -3.66 1.48
C MET A 175 11.96 -3.99 2.21
N ARG A 176 12.46 -5.23 2.05
CA ARG A 176 13.69 -5.69 2.70
C ARG A 176 14.92 -4.93 2.21
N ILE A 177 14.97 -4.63 0.91
CA ILE A 177 16.06 -3.85 0.30
C ILE A 177 15.99 -2.42 0.82
N ASN A 178 14.79 -1.84 0.85
CA ASN A 178 14.55 -0.49 1.35
C ASN A 178 14.92 -0.34 2.83
N LEU A 179 14.54 -1.29 3.70
CA LEU A 179 14.94 -1.30 5.11
C LEU A 179 16.45 -1.38 5.31
N ARG A 180 17.14 -2.22 4.53
CA ARG A 180 18.61 -2.32 4.57
C ARG A 180 19.27 -1.03 4.12
N LEU A 181 18.74 -0.41 3.07
CA LEU A 181 19.20 0.88 2.57
C LEU A 181 19.04 1.99 3.63
N ILE A 182 17.87 2.09 4.26
CA ILE A 182 17.63 3.03 5.36
C ILE A 182 18.66 2.81 6.49
N GLY A 183 18.89 1.54 6.87
CA GLY A 183 19.87 1.18 7.89
C GLY A 183 21.29 1.62 7.53
N LEU A 184 21.77 1.28 6.32
CA LEU A 184 23.13 1.59 5.86
C LEU A 184 23.35 3.10 5.67
N LEU A 185 22.37 3.81 5.12
CA LEU A 185 22.49 5.24 4.85
C LEU A 185 22.39 6.09 6.14
N HIS A 186 21.74 5.58 7.19
CA HIS A 186 21.65 6.28 8.47
C HIS A 186 23.02 6.65 9.07
N GLY A 187 24.03 5.80 8.91
CA GLY A 187 25.39 6.10 9.36
C GLY A 187 25.98 7.35 8.70
N ILE A 188 25.74 7.53 7.40
CA ILE A 188 26.20 8.70 6.65
C ILE A 188 25.45 9.96 7.12
N VAL A 189 24.13 9.85 7.33
CA VAL A 189 23.28 10.93 7.85
C VAL A 189 23.76 11.41 9.22
N LEU A 190 24.25 10.50 10.07
CA LEU A 190 24.72 10.82 11.41
C LEU A 190 25.89 11.83 11.41
N ILE A 191 26.74 11.82 10.39
CA ILE A 191 27.82 12.81 10.23
C ILE A 191 27.26 14.22 10.05
N GLY A 192 26.25 14.37 9.18
CA GLY A 192 25.55 15.66 9.02
C GLY A 192 24.86 16.11 10.31
N LEU A 193 24.27 15.17 11.06
CA LEU A 193 23.66 15.46 12.36
C LEU A 193 24.69 15.94 13.37
N ILE A 194 25.87 15.33 13.44
CA ILE A 194 26.97 15.78 14.30
C ILE A 194 27.39 17.21 13.94
N GLY A 195 27.55 17.52 12.65
CA GLY A 195 27.85 18.88 12.18
C GLY A 195 26.78 19.89 12.64
N ARG A 196 25.50 19.55 12.48
CA ARG A 196 24.38 20.38 12.95
C ARG A 196 24.40 20.55 14.47
N LEU A 197 24.62 19.47 15.23
CA LEU A 197 24.70 19.52 16.69
C LEU A 197 25.89 20.38 17.16
N MET A 198 27.01 20.38 16.44
CA MET A 198 28.14 21.27 16.73
C MET A 198 27.77 22.75 16.52
N MET A 199 26.98 23.05 15.47
CA MET A 199 26.53 24.42 15.19
C MET A 199 25.52 24.93 16.24
N PHE A 200 24.51 24.13 16.59
CA PHE A 200 23.36 24.58 17.39
C PHE A 200 23.35 24.07 18.84
N GLY A 201 24.09 23.01 19.16
CA GLY A 201 24.13 22.40 20.50
C GLY A 201 24.98 23.18 21.52
N GLY A 202 25.82 24.12 21.07
CA GLY A 202 26.63 24.97 21.95
C GLY A 202 25.88 26.10 22.68
N GLY A 203 24.58 26.28 22.41
CA GLY A 203 23.80 27.47 22.78
C GLY A 203 23.29 27.57 24.23
N ARG A 204 23.46 26.54 25.09
CA ARG A 204 22.91 26.56 26.47
C ARG A 204 23.92 26.71 27.62
N ARG A 205 25.23 26.76 27.36
CA ARG A 205 26.19 27.10 28.42
C ARG A 205 26.33 28.62 28.56
N ARG A 206 25.48 29.23 29.40
CA ARG A 206 25.80 30.48 30.10
C ARG A 206 27.05 30.23 30.94
N VAL A 207 28.22 30.59 30.43
CA VAL A 207 29.41 30.81 31.27
C VAL A 207 30.04 32.10 30.77
N GLY A 208 30.07 33.08 31.68
CA GLY A 208 30.50 34.44 31.44
C GLY A 208 31.98 34.58 31.13
N GLY A 209 32.31 35.75 30.59
CA GLY A 209 33.61 36.41 30.74
C GLY A 209 34.82 35.77 30.05
N GLY A 210 35.29 36.42 28.98
CA GLY A 210 36.73 36.47 28.68
C GLY A 210 37.22 35.69 27.44
N SER A 211 37.51 36.43 26.36
CA SER A 211 38.54 36.12 25.35
C SER A 211 38.43 34.87 24.44
N GLY A 212 37.25 34.27 24.23
CA GLY A 212 37.08 33.05 23.42
C GLY A 212 36.49 33.20 22.00
N GLY A 213 36.42 34.40 21.42
CA GLY A 213 35.67 34.66 20.18
C GLY A 213 36.14 33.85 18.95
N ARG A 214 37.46 33.71 18.77
CA ARG A 214 38.06 32.94 17.66
C ARG A 214 37.80 31.44 17.76
N GLY A 215 37.88 30.87 18.97
CA GLY A 215 37.63 29.44 19.18
C GLY A 215 36.18 29.04 18.93
N ARG A 216 35.22 29.89 19.33
CA ARG A 216 33.80 29.71 19.00
C ARG A 216 33.52 29.82 17.52
N ALA A 217 34.11 30.82 16.84
CA ALA A 217 33.97 30.98 15.39
C ALA A 217 34.55 29.78 14.62
N ALA A 218 35.73 29.29 15.02
CA ALA A 218 36.35 28.10 14.41
C ALA A 218 35.50 26.83 14.62
N ALA A 219 34.92 26.64 15.81
CA ALA A 219 34.04 25.50 16.09
C ALA A 219 32.74 25.54 15.25
N LEU A 220 32.15 26.74 15.08
CA LEU A 220 30.97 26.92 14.22
C LEU A 220 31.29 26.67 12.75
N ALA A 221 32.42 27.17 12.27
CA ALA A 221 32.86 26.96 10.89
C ALA A 221 33.18 25.47 10.61
N MET A 222 33.80 24.77 11.56
CA MET A 222 33.99 23.32 11.48
C MET A 222 32.66 22.57 11.48
N GLY A 223 31.72 22.93 12.35
CA GLY A 223 30.38 22.34 12.39
C GLY A 223 29.63 22.52 11.07
N LEU A 224 29.72 23.70 10.46
CA LEU A 224 29.16 23.99 9.14
C LEU A 224 29.82 23.14 8.05
N ALA A 225 31.16 23.02 8.04
CA ALA A 225 31.87 22.18 7.09
C ALA A 225 31.44 20.71 7.18
N ILE A 226 31.37 20.15 8.39
CA ILE A 226 30.89 18.78 8.63
C ILE A 226 29.42 18.62 8.21
N PHE A 227 28.57 19.62 8.48
CA PHE A 227 27.17 19.61 8.06
C PHE A 227 27.03 19.58 6.53
N VAL A 228 27.78 20.41 5.81
CA VAL A 228 27.78 20.45 4.34
C VAL A 228 28.29 19.13 3.77
N ILE A 229 29.42 18.61 4.28
CA ILE A 229 30.00 17.33 3.89
C ILE A 229 28.99 16.18 4.13
N GLY A 230 28.35 16.16 5.31
CA GLY A 230 27.31 15.19 5.63
C GLY A 230 26.11 15.30 4.69
N SER A 231 25.69 16.51 4.35
CA SER A 231 24.58 16.77 3.42
C SER A 231 24.87 16.26 2.01
N ILE A 232 26.11 16.39 1.54
CA ILE A 232 26.57 15.78 0.28
C ILE A 232 26.51 14.25 0.37
N GLY A 233 26.93 13.67 1.49
CA GLY A 233 26.80 12.23 1.72
C GLY A 233 25.35 11.74 1.62
N VAL A 234 24.40 12.50 2.17
CA VAL A 234 22.96 12.23 2.04
C VAL A 234 22.49 12.32 0.59
N LEU A 235 22.94 13.33 -0.16
CA LEU A 235 22.64 13.48 -1.59
C LEU A 235 23.12 12.26 -2.39
N CYS A 236 24.37 11.83 -2.16
CA CYS A 236 24.91 10.61 -2.77
C CYS A 236 24.07 9.37 -2.41
N GLY A 237 23.65 9.24 -1.15
CA GLY A 237 22.74 8.17 -0.71
C GLY A 237 21.42 8.16 -1.48
N ARG A 238 20.79 9.33 -1.68
CA ARG A 238 19.55 9.47 -2.46
C ARG A 238 19.75 9.09 -3.93
N MET A 239 20.88 9.46 -4.52
CA MET A 239 21.20 9.07 -5.90
C MET A 239 21.34 7.57 -6.07
N ILE A 240 21.99 6.89 -5.10
CA ILE A 240 22.12 5.42 -5.09
C ILE A 240 20.73 4.77 -5.01
N GLN A 241 19.88 5.23 -4.09
CA GLN A 241 18.52 4.72 -3.92
C GLN A 241 17.69 4.91 -5.19
N SER A 242 17.68 6.11 -5.76
CA SER A 242 16.93 6.44 -6.99
C SER A 242 17.39 5.60 -8.19
N ALA A 243 18.70 5.37 -8.34
CA ALA A 243 19.23 4.54 -9.42
C ALA A 243 18.75 3.07 -9.36
N ILE A 244 18.43 2.58 -8.17
CA ILE A 244 17.99 1.19 -7.94
C ILE A 244 16.46 1.07 -7.99
N SER A 245 15.72 2.10 -7.56
CA SER A 245 14.25 2.08 -7.53
C SER A 245 13.61 2.17 -8.92
N ARG A 246 14.12 3.00 -9.85
CA ARG A 246 13.39 3.36 -11.08
C ARG A 246 12.77 2.21 -11.87
N GLN A 247 13.50 1.11 -12.07
CA GLN A 247 12.96 -0.05 -12.80
C GLN A 247 11.91 -0.82 -12.01
N ARG A 248 12.04 -0.85 -10.68
CA ARG A 248 11.10 -1.49 -9.77
C ARG A 248 9.80 -0.70 -9.68
N GLU A 249 9.86 0.63 -9.73
CA GLU A 249 8.69 1.49 -9.77
C GLU A 249 7.79 1.21 -10.98
N PHE A 250 8.36 1.07 -12.18
CA PHE A 250 7.58 0.73 -13.37
C PHE A 250 6.98 -0.67 -13.31
N LEU A 251 7.69 -1.63 -12.70
CA LEU A 251 7.14 -2.96 -12.45
C LEU A 251 6.01 -2.90 -11.42
N ALA A 252 6.16 -2.07 -10.39
CA ALA A 252 5.14 -1.86 -9.38
C ALA A 252 3.86 -1.25 -9.97
N ASP A 253 3.99 -0.25 -10.84
CA ASP A 253 2.85 0.33 -11.58
C ASP A 253 2.15 -0.72 -12.45
N ALA A 254 2.91 -1.52 -13.21
CA ALA A 254 2.33 -2.58 -14.03
C ALA A 254 1.62 -3.66 -13.19
N SER A 255 2.19 -4.06 -12.06
CA SER A 255 1.56 -5.00 -11.13
C SER A 255 0.33 -4.40 -10.46
N ALA A 256 0.35 -3.11 -10.10
CA ALA A 256 -0.80 -2.42 -9.56
C ALA A 256 -1.98 -2.48 -10.54
N VAL A 257 -1.75 -2.17 -11.81
CA VAL A 257 -2.76 -2.33 -12.88
C VAL A 257 -3.20 -3.79 -13.01
N GLN A 258 -2.29 -4.76 -12.90
CA GLN A 258 -2.64 -6.17 -12.94
C GLN A 258 -3.55 -6.59 -11.78
N PHE A 259 -3.34 -6.04 -10.58
CA PHE A 259 -4.13 -6.35 -9.39
C PHE A 259 -5.48 -5.64 -9.41
N THR A 260 -5.52 -4.35 -9.76
CA THR A 260 -6.75 -3.55 -9.76
C THR A 260 -7.59 -3.75 -11.01
N ARG A 261 -6.95 -4.11 -12.13
CA ARG A 261 -7.52 -4.08 -13.49
C ARG A 261 -8.09 -2.71 -13.89
N HIS A 262 -7.62 -1.65 -13.24
CA HIS A 262 -8.14 -0.30 -13.40
C HIS A 262 -6.96 0.70 -13.42
N PRO A 263 -6.35 0.97 -14.58
CA PRO A 263 -5.20 1.87 -14.70
C PRO A 263 -5.52 3.33 -14.37
N GLU A 264 -6.76 3.75 -14.62
CA GLU A 264 -7.24 5.11 -14.38
C GLU A 264 -7.17 5.48 -12.89
N GLY A 265 -7.43 4.52 -12.00
CA GLY A 265 -7.33 4.74 -10.54
C GLY A 265 -5.90 5.13 -10.12
N LEU A 266 -4.89 4.38 -10.58
CA LEU A 266 -3.49 4.73 -10.27
C LEU A 266 -3.07 6.03 -10.96
N ALA A 267 -3.51 6.26 -12.20
CA ALA A 267 -3.21 7.51 -12.91
C ALA A 267 -3.79 8.75 -12.20
N GLY A 268 -5.06 8.70 -11.77
CA GLY A 268 -5.72 9.77 -11.01
C GLY A 268 -5.01 10.06 -9.69
N ALA A 269 -4.65 9.02 -8.94
CA ALA A 269 -3.89 9.17 -7.71
C ALA A 269 -2.54 9.88 -7.94
N LEU A 270 -1.81 9.50 -9.00
CA LEU A 270 -0.53 10.13 -9.34
C LEU A 270 -0.69 11.59 -9.80
N LYS A 271 -1.79 11.93 -10.49
CA LYS A 271 -2.10 13.32 -10.86
C LYS A 271 -2.35 14.17 -9.61
N LYS A 272 -3.14 13.67 -8.64
CA LYS A 272 -3.39 14.35 -7.35
C LYS A 272 -2.12 14.52 -6.52
N ILE A 273 -1.30 13.48 -6.42
CA ILE A 273 0.00 13.53 -5.73
C ILE A 273 0.94 14.56 -6.39
N GLY A 274 0.93 14.63 -7.72
CA GLY A 274 1.73 15.59 -8.49
C GLY A 274 1.24 17.02 -8.46
N GLY A 275 0.07 17.29 -7.85
CA GLY A 275 -0.57 18.61 -7.93
C GLY A 275 -0.95 18.98 -9.37
N LEU A 276 -1.17 17.98 -10.23
CA LEU A 276 -1.47 18.15 -11.65
C LEU A 276 -2.98 18.38 -11.91
N GLU A 277 -3.81 18.40 -10.87
CA GLU A 277 -5.25 18.70 -10.98
C GLU A 277 -5.60 20.05 -10.34
N GLU A 278 -5.64 21.09 -11.17
CA GLU A 278 -6.70 22.11 -11.15
C GLU A 278 -7.48 21.95 -12.47
N GLY A 279 -8.65 21.29 -12.44
CA GLY A 279 -9.57 21.28 -13.57
C GLY A 279 -9.77 19.96 -14.32
N ALA A 280 -10.12 18.87 -13.62
CA ALA A 280 -10.88 17.79 -14.23
C ALA A 280 -12.09 17.50 -13.33
N ALA A 281 -13.23 18.06 -13.73
CA ALA A 281 -14.52 17.67 -13.20
C ALA A 281 -14.73 16.18 -13.48
N SER A 282 -14.64 15.35 -12.43
CA SER A 282 -15.26 14.03 -12.45
C SER A 282 -16.76 14.26 -12.50
N GLY A 283 -17.36 14.00 -13.66
CA GLY A 283 -18.80 14.03 -13.85
C GLY A 283 -19.48 13.05 -12.89
N ASN A 284 -20.18 13.60 -11.91
CA ASN A 284 -21.42 13.02 -11.39
C ASN A 284 -22.27 14.15 -10.82
N ASP A 285 -23.56 14.09 -11.16
CA ASP A 285 -24.55 15.13 -10.96
C ASP A 285 -24.82 15.44 -9.48
N GLY A 286 -24.93 16.73 -9.14
CA GLY A 286 -25.41 17.14 -7.82
C GLY A 286 -25.02 18.57 -7.44
N ALA A 287 -25.96 19.50 -7.61
CA ALA A 287 -25.84 20.88 -7.16
C ALA A 287 -25.53 20.99 -5.65
N GLY A 288 -24.49 21.75 -5.30
CA GLY A 288 -24.13 22.04 -3.92
C GLY A 288 -23.00 23.06 -3.78
N ASP A 289 -23.39 24.33 -3.66
CA ASP A 289 -22.66 25.44 -3.03
C ASP A 289 -21.23 25.77 -3.52
N ALA A 290 -21.15 26.74 -4.43
CA ALA A 290 -19.92 27.40 -4.84
C ALA A 290 -19.44 28.39 -3.75
N ASN A 291 -18.96 27.89 -2.61
CA ASN A 291 -18.15 28.67 -1.67
C ASN A 291 -17.30 27.81 -0.72
N SER A 292 -16.38 27.02 -1.26
CA SER A 292 -15.28 26.42 -0.48
C SER A 292 -14.03 26.30 -1.34
N GLY A 293 -13.48 27.47 -1.69
CA GLY A 293 -12.15 27.56 -2.27
C GLY A 293 -11.10 27.12 -1.26
N THR A 294 -10.62 25.87 -1.37
CA THR A 294 -9.40 25.43 -0.69
C THR A 294 -8.65 24.41 -1.53
N GLY A 295 -8.21 24.83 -2.72
CA GLY A 295 -6.97 24.28 -3.27
C GLY A 295 -5.86 24.53 -2.24
N SER A 296 -4.97 23.57 -2.02
CA SER A 296 -3.71 23.80 -1.33
C SER A 296 -2.90 24.78 -2.15
N ARG A 297 -3.19 26.08 -2.00
CA ARG A 297 -2.26 27.15 -2.34
C ARG A 297 -1.17 27.11 -1.28
N VAL A 298 -0.25 26.17 -1.43
CA VAL A 298 1.12 26.50 -1.08
C VAL A 298 1.61 27.37 -2.23
N SER A 299 1.29 28.66 -2.15
CA SER A 299 2.16 29.65 -2.78
C SER A 299 3.56 29.31 -2.29
N THR A 300 4.47 29.02 -3.22
CA THR A 300 5.83 29.55 -3.23
C THR A 300 6.67 28.73 -4.20
N ALA A 301 7.45 29.44 -5.02
CA ALA A 301 8.71 28.91 -5.57
C ALA A 301 9.61 28.32 -4.45
N GLU A 302 9.38 28.70 -3.19
CA GLU A 302 9.95 28.15 -1.96
C GLU A 302 9.44 26.74 -1.58
N ALA A 303 8.30 26.22 -2.08
CA ALA A 303 7.87 24.84 -1.81
C ALA A 303 8.60 23.81 -2.71
N GLN A 304 8.89 24.20 -3.96
CA GLN A 304 9.80 23.46 -4.82
C GLN A 304 11.27 23.64 -4.39
N GLU A 305 11.66 24.80 -3.87
CA GLU A 305 13.02 25.01 -3.34
C GLU A 305 13.25 24.42 -1.92
N ALA A 306 12.20 24.23 -1.10
CA ALA A 306 12.31 23.63 0.24
C ALA A 306 12.28 22.09 0.26
N SER A 307 11.95 21.44 -0.86
CA SER A 307 12.03 19.97 -1.01
C SER A 307 13.49 19.47 -1.13
N HIS A 308 14.44 20.39 -1.33
CA HIS A 308 15.82 20.06 -1.67
C HIS A 308 16.86 20.11 -0.54
N LEU A 309 16.52 20.55 0.69
CA LEU A 309 17.59 20.84 1.67
C LEU A 309 17.50 20.26 3.09
N PHE A 310 16.51 19.46 3.45
CA PHE A 310 16.38 19.09 4.87
C PHE A 310 16.07 17.61 5.13
N PHE A 311 17.14 16.80 5.23
CA PHE A 311 17.19 15.75 6.26
C PHE A 311 17.29 16.45 7.62
N SER A 312 16.16 16.89 8.16
CA SER A 312 16.07 17.37 9.54
C SER A 312 15.12 16.51 10.34
N TYR A 313 15.72 15.59 11.09
CA TYR A 313 15.17 14.99 12.31
C TYR A 313 14.59 16.06 13.24
N PRO A 314 13.51 15.77 14.00
CA PRO A 314 13.18 14.48 14.61
C PRO A 314 12.06 13.70 13.91
N LEU A 315 11.92 12.46 14.37
CA LEU A 315 10.97 11.42 13.97
C LEU A 315 9.50 11.88 14.09
N SER A 316 9.00 12.60 13.08
CA SER A 316 7.58 12.65 12.65
C SER A 316 7.40 13.76 11.61
N GLY A 317 6.78 13.45 10.46
CA GLY A 317 6.21 14.43 9.53
C GLY A 317 7.00 14.86 8.29
N LYS A 318 8.28 14.46 8.09
CA LYS A 318 9.08 14.88 6.89
C LYS A 318 9.95 13.79 6.25
N PHE A 319 9.75 12.53 6.63
CA PHE A 319 10.43 11.37 6.02
C PHE A 319 10.06 11.20 4.53
N PHE A 320 8.84 11.60 4.17
CA PHE A 320 8.20 11.26 2.91
C PHE A 320 8.52 12.16 1.71
N ALA A 321 8.87 13.43 1.93
CA ALA A 321 9.35 14.30 0.84
C ALA A 321 10.62 13.74 0.17
N SER A 322 11.43 12.98 0.91
CA SER A 322 12.58 12.26 0.35
C SER A 322 12.18 10.99 -0.42
N LEU A 323 11.06 10.34 -0.08
CA LEU A 323 10.59 9.14 -0.79
C LEU A 323 9.96 9.50 -2.14
N PHE A 324 9.21 10.60 -2.25
CA PHE A 324 8.68 11.06 -3.54
C PHE A 324 9.76 11.35 -4.59
N SER A 325 10.94 11.83 -4.17
CA SER A 325 12.09 12.04 -5.07
C SER A 325 12.78 10.76 -5.57
N THR A 326 12.40 9.60 -5.04
CA THR A 326 12.98 8.30 -5.43
C THR A 326 12.22 7.63 -6.56
N HIS A 327 11.02 8.11 -6.90
CA HIS A 327 10.26 7.63 -8.05
C HIS A 327 10.68 8.32 -9.36
N PRO A 328 10.52 7.67 -10.52
CA PRO A 328 10.57 8.31 -11.83
C PRO A 328 9.65 9.54 -11.89
N PRO A 329 9.92 10.51 -12.80
CA PRO A 329 9.07 11.68 -12.95
C PRO A 329 7.60 11.27 -13.12
N LEU A 330 6.71 11.89 -12.35
CA LEU A 330 5.29 11.54 -12.29
C LEU A 330 4.64 11.57 -13.68
N GLU A 331 5.00 12.54 -14.51
CA GLU A 331 4.53 12.66 -15.89
C GLU A 331 4.81 11.41 -16.74
N GLU A 332 5.97 10.77 -16.57
CA GLU A 332 6.30 9.55 -17.31
C GLU A 332 5.46 8.36 -16.84
N ARG A 333 5.19 8.27 -15.53
CA ARG A 333 4.33 7.23 -14.96
C ARG A 333 2.89 7.41 -15.41
N VAL A 334 2.36 8.64 -15.31
CA VAL A 334 1.00 8.98 -15.75
C VAL A 334 0.84 8.68 -17.25
N ARG A 335 1.76 9.10 -18.11
CA ARG A 335 1.68 8.84 -19.57
C ARG A 335 1.66 7.36 -19.94
N ARG A 336 2.24 6.48 -19.12
CA ARG A 336 2.21 5.03 -19.35
C ARG A 336 0.89 4.39 -18.92
N LEU A 337 0.20 4.99 -17.97
CA LEU A 337 -1.07 4.50 -17.42
C LEU A 337 -2.27 5.14 -18.14
N ASP A 338 -2.11 6.38 -18.60
CA ASP A 338 -3.08 7.19 -19.31
C ASP A 338 -2.43 7.70 -20.61
N PRO A 339 -2.61 6.99 -21.73
CA PRO A 339 -2.05 7.36 -23.03
C PRO A 339 -2.55 8.71 -23.56
N ASP A 340 -3.72 9.17 -23.09
CA ASP A 340 -4.34 10.42 -23.51
C ASP A 340 -3.83 11.64 -22.70
N PHE A 341 -2.90 11.42 -21.76
CA PHE A 341 -2.31 12.49 -20.95
C PHE A 341 -1.34 13.36 -21.77
N GLU A 342 -1.84 14.51 -22.24
CA GLU A 342 -1.05 15.61 -22.78
C GLU A 342 -0.47 16.45 -21.62
N GLY A 343 0.75 16.13 -21.18
CA GLY A 343 1.38 16.73 -20.01
C GLY A 343 1.79 18.19 -20.16
N ASP A 344 0.81 19.09 -20.26
CA ASP A 344 1.06 20.53 -20.36
C ASP A 344 0.99 21.23 -18.99
N ARG A 345 1.96 22.14 -18.82
CA ARG A 345 2.14 22.97 -17.63
C ARG A 345 1.17 24.13 -17.68
N VAL A 346 0.49 24.43 -16.58
CA VAL A 346 -0.07 25.77 -16.36
C VAL A 346 1.10 26.73 -16.09
N ALA A 347 1.71 27.25 -17.15
CA ALA A 347 2.45 28.50 -17.10
C ALA A 347 1.44 29.65 -17.00
N ALA A 348 1.48 30.36 -15.88
CA ALA A 348 1.06 31.75 -15.68
C ALA A 348 -0.08 32.25 -16.60
N ALA A 349 -1.33 32.03 -16.20
CA ALA A 349 -2.42 32.92 -16.61
C ALA A 349 -2.47 34.12 -15.65
N GLU A 350 -1.56 35.08 -15.82
CA GLU A 350 -1.93 36.48 -15.55
C GLU A 350 -3.03 36.83 -16.54
N ALA A 351 -4.29 36.74 -16.11
CA ALA A 351 -5.39 37.31 -16.88
C ALA A 351 -5.33 38.84 -16.75
N PRO A 352 -5.34 39.61 -17.86
CA PRO A 352 -5.50 41.05 -17.79
C PRO A 352 -6.93 41.36 -17.35
N ALA A 353 -7.06 42.18 -16.31
CA ALA A 353 -8.31 42.78 -15.90
C ALA A 353 -8.76 43.86 -16.91
N ALA A 354 -9.93 43.69 -17.51
CA ALA A 354 -10.81 44.72 -18.10
C ALA A 354 -11.92 43.99 -18.88
N GLU A 355 -13.21 44.31 -18.85
CA GLU A 355 -13.97 45.44 -18.32
C GLU A 355 -15.42 44.99 -18.18
N VAL A 356 -16.09 45.45 -17.12
CA VAL A 356 -17.52 45.32 -16.90
C VAL A 356 -18.24 46.41 -17.71
N SER A 357 -19.31 46.06 -18.41
CA SER A 357 -20.39 47.03 -18.68
C SER A 357 -21.78 46.39 -18.50
N PRO A 358 -22.67 46.98 -17.69
CA PRO A 358 -23.95 46.41 -17.32
C PRO A 358 -25.11 47.03 -18.11
N ARG A 359 -26.23 46.29 -18.24
CA ARG A 359 -27.63 46.74 -18.45
C ARG A 359 -28.42 45.47 -18.80
N GLY A 360 -29.57 45.11 -18.24
CA GLY A 360 -30.55 45.69 -17.33
C GLY A 360 -31.77 44.75 -17.45
N GLY A 361 -32.44 44.41 -16.33
CA GLY A 361 -33.51 43.38 -16.28
C GLY A 361 -34.84 43.79 -16.94
N PRO A 362 -36.02 43.28 -16.51
CA PRO A 362 -36.26 42.19 -15.55
C PRO A 362 -37.29 41.13 -16.04
N ALA A 363 -37.56 40.19 -15.14
CA ALA A 363 -38.45 39.03 -15.21
C ALA A 363 -39.93 39.28 -15.60
N ALA A 364 -40.54 38.24 -16.18
CA ALA A 364 -41.99 37.96 -16.21
C ALA A 364 -42.12 36.45 -16.55
N SER A 365 -42.54 35.54 -15.66
CA SER A 365 -43.87 35.33 -15.06
C SER A 365 -44.50 34.00 -15.57
N LEU A 366 -44.65 33.10 -14.62
CA LEU A 366 -45.57 31.96 -14.50
C LEU A 366 -46.93 32.04 -15.21
N HIS A 367 -47.32 30.92 -15.84
CA HIS A 367 -48.66 30.28 -16.00
C HIS A 367 -48.67 29.58 -17.37
N GLY A 368 -49.06 28.32 -17.56
CA GLY A 368 -50.15 27.57 -16.94
C GLY A 368 -51.15 27.22 -18.06
N GLY A 369 -51.57 25.96 -18.17
CA GLY A 369 -52.74 25.59 -18.97
C GLY A 369 -52.54 24.38 -19.88
N GLY A 370 -53.31 23.32 -19.61
CA GLY A 370 -53.32 22.09 -20.38
C GLY A 370 -54.11 22.19 -21.70
N GLY A 371 -54.07 21.08 -22.44
CA GLY A 371 -54.88 20.87 -23.64
C GLY A 371 -54.84 19.40 -24.03
N ALA A 372 -56.00 18.75 -23.92
CA ALA A 372 -56.25 17.38 -24.36
C ALA A 372 -56.76 17.36 -25.81
N SER A 373 -56.48 16.27 -26.54
CA SER A 373 -57.19 15.74 -27.73
C SER A 373 -56.35 14.57 -28.27
N GLU A 374 -56.70 13.31 -28.04
CA GLU A 374 -57.58 12.45 -28.86
C GLU A 374 -57.16 12.27 -30.34
N GLY A 375 -57.06 10.99 -30.74
CA GLY A 375 -56.92 10.54 -32.14
C GLY A 375 -56.28 9.16 -32.26
N GLY A 376 -57.10 8.09 -32.27
CA GLY A 376 -56.66 6.69 -32.28
C GLY A 376 -56.37 6.08 -33.67
N GLY A 377 -55.94 4.81 -33.68
CA GLY A 377 -56.05 3.93 -34.85
C GLY A 377 -54.95 2.86 -35.03
N ALA A 378 -55.31 1.61 -34.69
CA ALA A 378 -54.90 0.34 -35.32
C ALA A 378 -53.48 -0.23 -35.11
N SER A 379 -53.39 -1.36 -34.38
CA SER A 379 -53.07 -2.69 -34.96
C SER A 379 -52.96 -3.75 -33.86
N GLU A 380 -54.03 -4.51 -33.63
CA GLU A 380 -54.01 -5.81 -32.96
C GLU A 380 -53.64 -6.88 -33.98
N LYS A 381 -52.56 -7.64 -33.74
CA LYS A 381 -52.38 -9.09 -34.00
C LYS A 381 -50.89 -9.48 -34.00
N GLU A 382 -50.31 -9.62 -32.82
CA GLU A 382 -49.08 -10.42 -32.64
C GLU A 382 -48.83 -10.67 -31.14
N GLY A 383 -49.78 -11.32 -30.45
CA GLY A 383 -49.73 -11.49 -29.00
C GLY A 383 -49.97 -12.91 -28.48
N ARG A 384 -49.93 -13.94 -29.35
CA ARG A 384 -50.39 -15.28 -28.94
C ARG A 384 -49.55 -16.46 -29.43
N LYS A 385 -48.29 -16.25 -29.80
CA LYS A 385 -47.35 -17.35 -30.10
C LYS A 385 -46.07 -17.36 -29.26
N GLU A 386 -45.64 -16.24 -28.69
CA GLU A 386 -44.43 -16.19 -27.84
C GLU A 386 -44.64 -16.70 -26.41
N SER A 387 -45.88 -16.71 -25.92
CA SER A 387 -46.21 -17.13 -24.55
C SER A 387 -46.30 -18.65 -24.36
N ALA A 388 -46.05 -19.46 -25.40
CA ALA A 388 -46.03 -20.92 -25.32
C ALA A 388 -44.62 -21.52 -25.40
N GLU A 389 -43.62 -20.79 -25.90
CA GLU A 389 -42.21 -21.22 -25.92
C GLU A 389 -41.46 -20.80 -24.65
N ALA A 390 -41.87 -19.69 -24.01
CA ALA A 390 -41.27 -19.23 -22.75
C ALA A 390 -41.50 -20.18 -21.55
N THR A 391 -42.53 -21.04 -21.59
CA THR A 391 -42.89 -21.92 -20.46
C THR A 391 -42.28 -23.32 -20.56
N ARG A 392 -41.61 -23.66 -21.67
CA ARG A 392 -40.93 -24.96 -21.85
C ARG A 392 -39.42 -24.91 -21.63
N ALA A 393 -38.81 -23.73 -21.61
CA ALA A 393 -37.37 -23.56 -21.38
C ALA A 393 -36.96 -23.65 -19.89
N SER A 394 -37.93 -23.61 -18.95
CA SER A 394 -37.63 -23.62 -17.51
C SER A 394 -37.58 -25.01 -16.86
N ALA A 395 -37.70 -26.09 -17.65
CA ALA A 395 -37.75 -27.47 -17.11
C ALA A 395 -36.45 -28.27 -17.23
N GLU A 396 -35.41 -27.75 -17.90
CA GLU A 396 -34.12 -28.44 -18.05
C GLU A 396 -32.96 -27.47 -17.78
N GLY A 397 -32.81 -27.06 -16.52
CA GLY A 397 -31.81 -26.10 -16.05
C GLY A 397 -30.40 -26.69 -15.96
N GLY A 398 -29.83 -27.12 -17.09
CA GLY A 398 -28.39 -27.19 -17.25
C GLY A 398 -27.91 -25.87 -17.85
N VAL A 399 -27.27 -25.01 -17.07
CA VAL A 399 -26.63 -23.79 -17.60
C VAL A 399 -25.53 -24.24 -18.55
N ARG A 400 -25.80 -24.21 -19.86
CA ARG A 400 -24.76 -24.30 -20.89
C ARG A 400 -24.03 -22.95 -20.87
N ALA A 401 -22.97 -22.88 -20.08
CA ALA A 401 -22.01 -21.80 -20.18
C ALA A 401 -21.40 -21.85 -21.59
N ASP A 402 -21.67 -20.80 -22.37
CA ASP A 402 -21.05 -20.61 -23.68
C ASP A 402 -19.58 -20.28 -23.46
N ALA A 403 -18.70 -21.21 -23.81
CA ALA A 403 -17.27 -21.13 -23.48
C ALA A 403 -16.62 -19.85 -24.02
N ASP A 404 -17.10 -19.37 -25.17
CA ASP A 404 -16.60 -18.17 -25.84
C ASP A 404 -17.01 -16.91 -25.07
N ARG A 405 -18.26 -16.83 -24.58
CA ARG A 405 -18.70 -15.71 -23.72
C ARG A 405 -17.99 -15.69 -22.37
N VAL A 406 -17.72 -16.85 -21.79
CA VAL A 406 -16.96 -16.96 -20.53
C VAL A 406 -15.51 -16.54 -20.72
N THR A 407 -14.91 -16.79 -21.90
CA THR A 407 -13.55 -16.35 -22.20
C THR A 407 -13.48 -14.87 -22.59
N GLU A 408 -14.51 -14.32 -23.25
CA GLU A 408 -14.62 -12.89 -23.55
C GLU A 408 -14.87 -12.04 -22.29
N SER A 409 -15.64 -12.55 -21.33
CA SER A 409 -15.83 -11.89 -20.02
C SER A 409 -14.71 -12.17 -19.02
N ALA A 410 -13.82 -13.13 -19.31
CA ALA A 410 -12.72 -13.50 -18.43
C ALA A 410 -11.71 -12.34 -18.32
N GLY A 411 -11.91 -11.53 -17.29
CA GLY A 411 -10.98 -10.50 -16.88
C GLY A 411 -11.45 -9.06 -17.08
N THR A 412 -12.68 -8.86 -17.58
CA THR A 412 -13.38 -7.58 -17.55
C THR A 412 -14.27 -7.52 -16.30
N LEU A 413 -14.02 -6.56 -15.41
CA LEU A 413 -14.93 -6.28 -14.30
C LEU A 413 -15.97 -5.26 -14.78
N ASP A 414 -17.23 -5.65 -14.84
CA ASP A 414 -18.34 -4.73 -15.11
C ASP A 414 -19.19 -4.48 -13.85
N ALA A 415 -20.14 -3.54 -13.93
CA ALA A 415 -21.02 -3.18 -12.82
C ALA A 415 -21.94 -4.34 -12.38
N GLU A 416 -22.23 -5.30 -13.26
CA GLU A 416 -23.03 -6.47 -12.92
C GLU A 416 -22.24 -7.45 -12.05
N HIS A 417 -20.97 -7.71 -12.38
CA HIS A 417 -20.07 -8.52 -11.56
C HIS A 417 -19.88 -7.90 -10.16
N VAL A 418 -19.74 -6.57 -10.08
CA VAL A 418 -19.61 -5.87 -8.78
C VAL A 418 -20.88 -6.01 -7.95
N ARG A 419 -22.07 -5.79 -8.55
CA ARG A 419 -23.36 -5.99 -7.87
C ARG A 419 -23.52 -7.44 -7.41
N HIS A 420 -23.19 -8.40 -8.26
CA HIS A 420 -23.25 -9.81 -7.90
C HIS A 420 -22.36 -10.13 -6.69
N GLY A 421 -21.12 -9.62 -6.68
CA GLY A 421 -20.22 -9.75 -5.54
C GLY A 421 -20.79 -9.12 -4.26
N HIS A 422 -21.39 -7.93 -4.38
CA HIS A 422 -22.06 -7.25 -3.27
C HIS A 422 -23.22 -8.08 -2.71
N ASP A 423 -24.12 -8.59 -3.56
CA ASP A 423 -25.27 -9.39 -3.15
C ASP A 423 -24.83 -10.67 -2.44
N VAL A 424 -23.76 -11.32 -2.92
CA VAL A 424 -23.17 -12.50 -2.27
C VAL A 424 -22.61 -12.15 -0.89
N LEU A 425 -21.91 -11.02 -0.75
CA LEU A 425 -21.32 -10.59 0.52
C LEU A 425 -22.37 -10.11 1.53
N GLU A 426 -23.44 -9.43 1.10
CA GLU A 426 -24.55 -9.04 1.95
C GLU A 426 -25.35 -10.25 2.44
N ALA A 427 -25.47 -11.29 1.61
CA ALA A 427 -26.11 -12.54 2.01
C ALA A 427 -25.33 -13.30 3.09
N LEU A 428 -24.06 -12.95 3.38
CA LEU A 428 -23.27 -13.60 4.42
C LEU A 428 -23.71 -13.14 5.82
N PRO A 429 -24.12 -14.07 6.71
CA PRO A 429 -24.38 -13.76 8.12
C PRO A 429 -23.19 -13.05 8.78
N PRO A 430 -23.42 -12.00 9.61
CA PRO A 430 -22.34 -11.26 10.27
C PRO A 430 -21.41 -12.13 11.15
N ALA A 431 -21.92 -13.24 11.68
CA ALA A 431 -21.13 -14.22 12.41
C ALA A 431 -20.09 -14.91 11.51
N LEU A 432 -20.49 -15.33 10.30
CA LEU A 432 -19.59 -15.96 9.33
C LEU A 432 -18.58 -14.96 8.79
N ARG A 433 -19.02 -13.73 8.51
CA ARG A 433 -18.12 -12.67 8.04
C ARG A 433 -17.05 -12.36 9.08
N ARG A 434 -17.41 -12.20 10.37
CA ARG A 434 -16.41 -12.01 11.44
C ARG A 434 -15.46 -13.20 11.57
N ALA A 435 -16.01 -14.40 11.62
CA ALA A 435 -15.20 -15.63 11.74
C ALA A 435 -14.22 -15.79 10.57
N ALA A 436 -14.58 -15.42 9.34
CA ALA A 436 -13.69 -15.49 8.19
C ALA A 436 -12.44 -14.61 8.33
N HIS A 437 -12.48 -13.54 9.13
CA HIS A 437 -11.33 -12.63 9.30
C HIS A 437 -10.47 -12.94 10.52
N GLU A 438 -10.85 -13.93 11.33
CA GLU A 438 -10.09 -14.35 12.51
C GLU A 438 -9.44 -15.71 12.23
N PRO A 439 -8.13 -15.93 12.49
CA PRO A 439 -7.47 -17.20 12.11
C PRO A 439 -8.14 -18.46 12.67
N LEU A 440 -8.55 -18.43 13.95
CA LEU A 440 -9.27 -19.55 14.58
C LEU A 440 -10.69 -19.70 14.02
N GLY A 441 -11.36 -18.59 13.75
CA GLY A 441 -12.69 -18.55 13.14
C GLY A 441 -12.67 -19.09 11.71
N ALA A 442 -11.66 -18.75 10.92
CA ALA A 442 -11.48 -19.19 9.54
C ALA A 442 -11.23 -20.70 9.46
N VAL A 443 -10.43 -21.24 10.39
CA VAL A 443 -10.24 -22.69 10.54
C VAL A 443 -11.56 -23.39 10.90
N ALA A 444 -12.28 -22.86 11.89
CA ALA A 444 -13.57 -23.39 12.32
C ALA A 444 -14.63 -23.35 11.21
N LEU A 445 -14.61 -22.29 10.39
CA LEU A 445 -15.49 -22.10 9.24
C LEU A 445 -15.24 -23.17 8.17
N VAL A 446 -13.97 -23.45 7.83
CA VAL A 446 -13.63 -24.50 6.85
C VAL A 446 -14.05 -25.88 7.37
N TYR A 447 -13.83 -26.17 8.65
CA TYR A 447 -14.33 -27.42 9.22
C TYR A 447 -15.85 -27.52 9.18
N GLY A 448 -16.56 -26.44 9.52
CA GLY A 448 -18.01 -26.38 9.48
C GLY A 448 -18.59 -26.59 8.07
N LEU A 449 -17.90 -26.10 7.03
CA LEU A 449 -18.28 -26.33 5.63
C LEU A 449 -18.11 -27.79 5.17
N LEU A 450 -17.26 -28.56 5.85
CA LEU A 450 -17.00 -29.98 5.59
C LEU A 450 -17.83 -30.92 6.47
N LEU A 451 -18.59 -30.39 7.43
CA LEU A 451 -19.49 -31.21 8.23
C LEU A 451 -20.69 -31.64 7.40
N ASP A 452 -21.09 -32.89 7.60
CA ASP A 452 -22.23 -33.46 6.90
C ASP A 452 -23.57 -32.82 7.37
N PRO A 453 -24.52 -32.57 6.46
CA PRO A 453 -25.87 -32.16 6.84
C PRO A 453 -26.61 -33.21 7.68
N ASP A 454 -26.33 -34.51 7.50
CA ASP A 454 -26.88 -35.58 8.32
C ASP A 454 -26.38 -35.49 9.77
N PRO A 455 -27.29 -35.33 10.77
CA PRO A 455 -26.91 -35.26 12.18
C PRO A 455 -26.06 -36.44 12.66
N ALA A 456 -26.33 -37.67 12.19
CA ALA A 456 -25.62 -38.85 12.65
C ALA A 456 -24.15 -38.87 12.16
N MET A 457 -23.94 -38.59 10.87
CA MET A 457 -22.61 -38.46 10.29
C MET A 457 -21.84 -37.29 10.90
N ARG A 458 -22.50 -36.14 11.10
CA ARG A 458 -21.91 -34.96 11.73
C ARG A 458 -21.44 -35.22 13.15
N GLU A 459 -22.22 -35.92 13.97
CA GLU A 459 -21.78 -36.28 15.33
C GLU A 459 -20.56 -37.19 15.32
N SER A 460 -20.49 -38.15 14.39
CA SER A 460 -19.33 -39.01 14.19
C SER A 460 -18.07 -38.21 13.79
N GLN A 461 -18.20 -37.29 12.83
CA GLN A 461 -17.13 -36.39 12.41
C GLN A 461 -16.64 -35.52 13.58
N LEU A 462 -17.56 -34.89 14.33
CA LEU A 462 -17.24 -34.07 15.49
C LEU A 462 -16.57 -34.88 16.61
N ALA A 463 -17.04 -36.10 16.88
CA ALA A 463 -16.41 -36.99 17.87
C ALA A 463 -14.96 -37.33 17.50
N THR A 464 -14.68 -37.51 16.21
CA THR A 464 -13.33 -37.78 15.69
C THR A 464 -12.42 -36.57 15.79
N LEU A 465 -12.97 -35.36 15.60
CA LEU A 465 -12.24 -34.10 15.69
C LEU A 465 -11.97 -33.64 17.13
N ARG A 466 -12.88 -33.90 18.07
CA ARG A 466 -12.82 -33.40 19.46
C ARG A 466 -11.46 -33.59 20.15
N PRO A 467 -10.79 -34.76 20.12
CA PRO A 467 -9.49 -34.92 20.78
C PRO A 467 -8.32 -34.23 20.06
N ARG A 468 -8.55 -33.68 18.85
CA ARG A 468 -7.52 -33.13 17.95
C ARG A 468 -7.62 -31.63 17.76
N LEU A 469 -8.72 -31.02 18.19
CA LEU A 469 -8.95 -29.58 18.10
C LEU A 469 -8.73 -28.94 19.46
N GLU A 470 -8.18 -27.72 19.44
CA GLU A 470 -8.21 -26.86 20.62
C GLU A 470 -9.67 -26.57 21.00
N HIS A 471 -9.94 -26.44 22.30
CA HIS A 471 -11.30 -26.32 22.81
C HIS A 471 -12.08 -25.15 22.15
N GLY A 472 -11.40 -24.02 21.93
CA GLY A 472 -12.00 -22.85 21.26
C GLY A 472 -12.45 -23.14 19.82
N VAL A 473 -11.62 -23.82 19.02
CA VAL A 473 -11.92 -24.13 17.61
C VAL A 473 -13.09 -25.11 17.50
N PHE A 474 -13.18 -26.09 18.40
CA PHE A 474 -14.27 -27.07 18.39
C PHE A 474 -15.63 -26.40 18.69
N GLU A 475 -15.71 -25.59 19.74
CA GLU A 475 -16.95 -24.88 20.09
C GLU A 475 -17.34 -23.87 19.01
N GLU A 476 -16.35 -23.16 18.44
CA GLU A 476 -16.58 -22.22 17.34
C GLU A 476 -17.11 -22.95 16.10
N THR A 477 -16.55 -24.11 15.74
CA THR A 477 -17.03 -24.92 14.60
C THR A 477 -18.50 -25.31 14.79
N ARG A 478 -18.88 -25.75 15.99
CA ARG A 478 -20.28 -26.10 16.31
C ARG A 478 -21.20 -24.88 16.26
N ARG A 479 -20.74 -23.72 16.73
CA ARG A 479 -21.50 -22.46 16.71
C ARG A 479 -21.75 -21.96 15.29
N LEU A 480 -20.74 -22.03 14.42
CA LEU A 480 -20.82 -21.55 13.05
C LEU A 480 -21.64 -22.48 12.15
N PHE A 481 -21.67 -23.80 12.45
CA PHE A 481 -22.40 -24.78 11.62
C PHE A 481 -23.87 -24.41 11.37
N SER A 482 -24.60 -23.93 12.39
CA SER A 482 -26.00 -23.52 12.24
C SER A 482 -26.20 -22.38 11.23
N HIS A 483 -25.21 -21.50 11.10
CA HIS A 483 -25.22 -20.42 10.12
C HIS A 483 -24.76 -20.89 8.74
N LEU A 484 -23.91 -21.92 8.67
CA LEU A 484 -23.41 -22.52 7.43
C LEU A 484 -24.44 -23.45 6.77
N GLU A 485 -25.26 -24.13 7.55
CA GLU A 485 -26.32 -25.02 7.06
C GLU A 485 -27.35 -24.24 6.22
N GLY A 486 -27.73 -23.05 6.68
CA GLY A 486 -28.63 -22.14 5.95
C GLY A 486 -27.97 -21.37 4.81
N LEU A 487 -26.65 -21.49 4.62
CA LEU A 487 -25.93 -20.74 3.61
C LEU A 487 -26.10 -21.37 2.23
N GLU A 488 -26.56 -20.57 1.28
CA GLU A 488 -26.70 -20.99 -0.12
C GLU A 488 -25.38 -21.51 -0.69
N ARG A 489 -25.44 -22.58 -1.49
CA ARG A 489 -24.22 -23.24 -2.01
C ARG A 489 -23.30 -22.29 -2.78
N ARG A 490 -23.86 -21.31 -3.48
CA ARG A 490 -23.11 -20.29 -4.24
C ARG A 490 -22.25 -19.37 -3.38
N ALA A 491 -22.61 -19.15 -2.12
CA ALA A 491 -21.89 -18.27 -1.20
C ALA A 491 -20.76 -19.00 -0.42
N ARG A 492 -20.70 -20.34 -0.48
CA ARG A 492 -19.75 -21.14 0.30
C ARG A 492 -18.29 -20.96 -0.15
N LEU A 493 -18.01 -20.97 -1.45
CA LEU A 493 -16.65 -20.75 -1.97
C LEU A 493 -16.21 -19.29 -1.83
N PRO A 494 -17.04 -18.28 -2.15
CA PRO A 494 -16.72 -16.88 -1.83
C PRO A 494 -16.37 -16.66 -0.37
N LEU A 495 -17.08 -17.29 0.57
CA LEU A 495 -16.76 -17.21 1.99
C LEU A 495 -15.37 -17.78 2.32
N VAL A 496 -14.94 -18.84 1.63
CA VAL A 496 -13.59 -19.41 1.78
C VAL A 496 -12.52 -18.48 1.20
N ASP A 497 -12.82 -17.76 0.12
CA ASP A 497 -11.92 -16.75 -0.43
C ASP A 497 -11.77 -15.55 0.50
N VAL A 498 -12.85 -15.11 1.16
CA VAL A 498 -12.79 -14.10 2.25
C VAL A 498 -11.98 -14.62 3.44
N ALA A 499 -12.06 -15.93 3.74
CA ALA A 499 -11.27 -16.53 4.81
C ALA A 499 -9.79 -16.76 4.44
N ALA A 500 -9.42 -16.63 3.17
CA ALA A 500 -8.10 -16.99 2.68
C ALA A 500 -6.94 -16.19 3.33
N PRO A 501 -7.06 -14.87 3.58
CA PRO A 501 -6.02 -14.13 4.29
C PRO A 501 -5.80 -14.63 5.72
N ALA A 502 -6.87 -14.81 6.50
CA ALA A 502 -6.77 -15.29 7.88
C ALA A 502 -6.19 -16.72 7.96
N LEU A 503 -6.51 -17.58 7.00
CA LEU A 503 -5.90 -18.92 6.90
C LEU A 503 -4.38 -18.86 6.62
N ARG A 504 -3.90 -17.82 5.93
CA ARG A 504 -2.47 -17.66 5.63
C ARG A 504 -1.64 -17.24 6.84
N GLU A 505 -2.27 -16.73 7.89
CA GLU A 505 -1.60 -16.37 9.15
C GLU A 505 -1.25 -17.59 10.02
N LEU A 506 -1.75 -18.78 9.66
CA LEU A 506 -1.42 -20.01 10.39
C LEU A 506 0.08 -20.31 10.32
N SER A 507 0.69 -20.60 11.46
CA SER A 507 2.07 -21.12 11.50
C SER A 507 2.17 -22.46 10.77
N GLY A 508 3.37 -22.85 10.34
CA GLY A 508 3.56 -24.11 9.61
C GLY A 508 3.06 -25.35 10.35
N GLN A 509 3.19 -25.39 11.68
CA GLN A 509 2.64 -26.47 12.49
C GLN A 509 1.10 -26.43 12.52
N GLN A 510 0.51 -25.25 12.70
CA GLN A 510 -0.95 -25.09 12.68
C GLN A 510 -1.53 -25.43 11.30
N ALA A 511 -0.92 -24.99 10.21
CA ALA A 511 -1.31 -25.30 8.84
C ALA A 511 -1.25 -26.80 8.56
N ALA A 512 -0.19 -27.49 9.02
CA ALA A 512 -0.06 -28.94 8.86
C ALA A 512 -1.16 -29.71 9.63
N HIS A 513 -1.42 -29.32 10.89
CA HIS A 513 -2.50 -29.90 11.70
C HIS A 513 -3.88 -29.65 11.08
N PHE A 514 -4.11 -28.42 10.60
CA PHE A 514 -5.33 -28.02 9.93
C PHE A 514 -5.61 -28.87 8.67
N LEU A 515 -4.63 -28.99 7.77
CA LEU A 515 -4.79 -29.80 6.55
C LEU A 515 -4.99 -31.28 6.85
N ALA A 516 -4.34 -31.82 7.88
CA ALA A 516 -4.55 -33.19 8.31
C ALA A 516 -5.99 -33.43 8.80
N ASN A 517 -6.59 -32.45 9.46
CA ASN A 517 -7.99 -32.53 9.89
C ASN A 517 -8.98 -32.33 8.74
N VAL A 518 -8.69 -31.41 7.81
CA VAL A 518 -9.46 -31.25 6.56
C VAL A 518 -9.49 -32.58 5.79
N GLN A 519 -8.34 -33.25 5.63
CA GLN A 519 -8.27 -34.54 4.95
C GLN A 519 -9.16 -35.59 5.63
N ARG A 520 -9.16 -35.65 6.97
CA ARG A 520 -9.97 -36.61 7.72
C ARG A 520 -11.47 -36.36 7.59
N LEU A 521 -11.89 -35.11 7.57
CA LEU A 521 -13.30 -34.76 7.38
C LEU A 521 -13.79 -35.20 6.00
N VAL A 522 -12.98 -34.94 4.99
CA VAL A 522 -13.25 -35.32 3.59
C VAL A 522 -13.23 -36.84 3.39
N GLU A 523 -12.48 -37.59 4.21
CA GLU A 523 -12.42 -39.05 4.14
C GLU A 523 -13.43 -39.75 5.08
N ALA A 524 -14.20 -39.00 5.87
CA ALA A 524 -15.00 -39.55 6.96
C ALA A 524 -16.11 -40.51 6.49
N ASP A 525 -16.72 -40.21 5.34
CA ASP A 525 -17.80 -40.99 4.73
C ASP A 525 -17.33 -41.89 3.58
N SER A 526 -16.02 -41.87 3.27
CA SER A 526 -15.41 -42.54 2.12
C SER A 526 -16.01 -42.18 0.75
N GLN A 527 -16.71 -41.05 0.64
CA GLN A 527 -17.32 -40.54 -0.60
C GLN A 527 -16.83 -39.13 -0.88
N LEU A 528 -15.96 -38.98 -1.87
CA LEU A 528 -15.43 -37.66 -2.21
C LEU A 528 -16.37 -36.88 -3.13
N THR A 529 -17.02 -35.85 -2.60
CA THR A 529 -17.82 -34.93 -3.43
C THR A 529 -16.95 -33.93 -4.19
N LEU A 530 -17.50 -33.35 -5.28
CA LEU A 530 -16.82 -32.29 -6.04
C LEU A 530 -16.53 -31.06 -5.15
N PHE A 531 -17.46 -30.72 -4.25
CA PHE A 531 -17.30 -29.59 -3.33
C PHE A 531 -16.16 -29.82 -2.35
N GLU A 532 -16.09 -30.99 -1.72
CA GLU A 532 -14.99 -31.35 -0.80
C GLU A 532 -13.64 -31.40 -1.51
N TYR A 533 -13.61 -31.97 -2.72
CA TYR A 533 -12.40 -31.95 -3.54
C TYR A 533 -11.94 -30.52 -3.84
N ALA A 534 -12.86 -29.65 -4.27
CA ALA A 534 -12.57 -28.26 -4.57
C ALA A 534 -12.11 -27.49 -3.32
N LEU A 535 -12.86 -27.60 -2.22
CA LEU A 535 -12.57 -26.94 -0.96
C LEU A 535 -11.20 -27.35 -0.42
N ARG A 536 -10.91 -28.66 -0.35
CA ARG A 536 -9.60 -29.18 0.04
C ARG A 536 -8.48 -28.63 -0.84
N THR A 537 -8.69 -28.59 -2.14
CA THR A 537 -7.67 -28.13 -3.11
C THR A 537 -7.40 -26.64 -2.96
N ILE A 538 -8.45 -25.83 -2.84
CA ILE A 538 -8.37 -24.38 -2.63
C ILE A 538 -7.65 -24.10 -1.32
N VAL A 539 -8.13 -24.67 -0.21
CA VAL A 539 -7.57 -24.45 1.13
C VAL A 539 -6.09 -24.87 1.17
N ARG A 540 -5.75 -26.06 0.67
CA ARG A 540 -4.36 -26.53 0.59
C ARG A 540 -3.47 -25.55 -0.15
N ARG A 541 -3.94 -25.00 -1.27
CA ARG A 541 -3.20 -24.00 -2.05
C ARG A 541 -3.04 -22.69 -1.28
N ARG A 542 -4.06 -22.25 -0.53
CA ARG A 542 -4.01 -21.01 0.26
C ARG A 542 -3.00 -21.08 1.40
N VAL A 543 -2.91 -22.22 2.11
CA VAL A 543 -1.99 -22.40 3.25
C VAL A 543 -0.62 -23.00 2.88
N GLN A 544 -0.37 -23.30 1.60
CA GLN A 544 0.88 -23.93 1.16
C GLN A 544 2.14 -23.10 1.50
N HIS A 545 2.01 -21.77 1.58
CA HIS A 545 3.12 -20.88 1.93
C HIS A 545 3.68 -21.20 3.33
N ALA A 546 2.81 -21.43 4.32
CA ALA A 546 3.21 -21.70 5.69
C ALA A 546 3.94 -23.05 5.88
N LEU A 547 3.85 -23.96 4.91
CA LEU A 547 4.48 -25.28 4.95
C LEU A 547 5.90 -25.32 4.35
N ARG A 548 6.36 -24.20 3.76
CA ARG A 548 7.70 -24.05 3.19
C ARG A 548 8.61 -23.35 4.18
#